data_AF-A0A291GUQ9-F1
#
_entry.id   AF-A0A291GUQ9-F1
#
_cell.length_a   1.000
_cell.length_b   1.000
_cell.length_c   1.000
_cell.angle_alpha   90.00
_cell.angle_beta   90.00
_cell.angle_gamma   90.00
#
_symmetry.space_group_name_H-M   'P 1'
#
loop_
_entity.id
_entity.type
_entity.pdbx_description
1 polymer ?
#
loop_
_entity_poly.entity_id
_entity_poly.type
_entity_poly.pdbx_seq_one_letter_code
_entity_poly.pdbx_strand_id
1 'polypeptide(L)'
;MRVAPGSPRPVLAAGALTWRVKHDRVEVLLVHRPRYDDWSIPKGKLDKGETFPAAAVREVAEETGYRVRLQRPLPAATYLMRDGRSKIVQYWVATVRAKIAPGPKDRGEVDETRWVPLDEAIDLVTRQSDEAPIAALQRHLEADELETAPIIIQRHGAALSRAKWRKAEEARPLNGKGKKQARALPPLLDAFDPASVLSSPWERCRSTIGPLATVEGLKIRTKDELTEAGHAAHPARTAAVIDRVLAQARPTVVCTHRPVLPTVIESVRAVCDPGVALELPREDPYLAAGEALLLHTTSAGRVVAIERHLPNID
;
A
#
# COMPACT_ATOMS: atom_id res chain seq x y z
N MET A 1 1.81 -10.07 0.68
CA MET A 1 2.87 -11.10 0.79
C MET A 1 2.74 -11.86 2.12
N ARG A 2 2.65 -13.21 2.11
CA ARG A 2 2.76 -14.03 3.33
C ARG A 2 4.12 -14.73 3.29
N VAL A 3 5.02 -14.42 4.22
CA VAL A 3 6.33 -15.08 4.30
C VAL A 3 6.13 -16.45 4.93
N ALA A 4 6.52 -17.53 4.23
CA ALA A 4 6.49 -18.88 4.79
C ALA A 4 7.44 -18.93 6.01
N PRO A 5 7.10 -19.67 7.08
CA PRO A 5 7.96 -19.75 8.25
C PRO A 5 9.21 -20.56 7.90
N GLY A 6 10.30 -19.87 7.56
CA GLY A 6 11.63 -20.43 7.76
C GLY A 6 11.83 -20.73 9.24
N SER A 7 12.63 -21.74 9.55
CA SER A 7 13.11 -22.01 10.90
C SER A 7 14.55 -21.53 10.99
N PRO A 8 14.89 -20.59 11.89
CA PRO A 8 14.01 -19.82 12.79
C PRO A 8 13.15 -18.77 12.06
N ARG A 9 12.01 -18.38 12.68
CA ARG A 9 11.09 -17.39 12.08
C ARG A 9 11.82 -16.07 11.78
N PRO A 10 11.62 -15.49 10.58
CA PRO A 10 12.30 -14.26 10.22
C PRO A 10 11.80 -13.07 11.07
N VAL A 11 12.67 -12.10 11.29
CA VAL A 11 12.31 -10.79 11.83
C VAL A 11 11.79 -9.94 10.68
N LEU A 12 10.54 -9.50 10.76
CA LEU A 12 9.92 -8.66 9.74
C LEU A 12 10.05 -7.20 10.14
N ALA A 13 10.42 -6.37 9.18
CA ALA A 13 10.55 -4.92 9.34
C ALA A 13 10.03 -4.19 8.10
N ALA A 14 9.72 -2.91 8.27
CA ALA A 14 9.27 -2.04 7.19
C ALA A 14 9.85 -0.64 7.38
N GLY A 15 10.05 0.06 6.27
CA GLY A 15 10.54 1.44 6.26
C GLY A 15 10.11 2.18 5.01
N ALA A 16 10.48 3.46 4.92
CA ALA A 16 10.24 4.23 3.71
C ALA A 16 11.34 5.26 3.45
N LEU A 17 11.73 5.36 2.18
CA LEU A 17 12.62 6.40 1.69
C LEU A 17 11.77 7.62 1.35
N THR A 18 11.70 8.54 2.30
CA THR A 18 10.88 9.74 2.16
C THR A 18 11.64 10.78 1.37
N TRP A 19 11.02 11.34 0.34
CA TRP A 19 11.62 12.38 -0.49
C TRP A 19 10.82 13.69 -0.46
N ARG A 20 11.48 14.77 -0.84
CA ARG A 20 10.87 16.08 -1.11
C ARG A 20 11.67 16.82 -2.18
N VAL A 21 11.08 17.85 -2.77
CA VAL A 21 11.82 18.84 -3.58
C VAL A 21 12.14 20.06 -2.70
N LYS A 22 13.39 20.51 -2.73
CA LYS A 22 13.82 21.77 -2.12
C LYS A 22 14.87 22.43 -3.01
N HIS A 23 14.63 23.69 -3.39
CA HIS A 23 15.49 24.44 -4.33
C HIS A 23 15.82 23.62 -5.59
N ASP A 24 14.77 23.06 -6.22
CA ASP A 24 14.85 22.25 -7.44
C ASP A 24 15.71 20.98 -7.34
N ARG A 25 16.05 20.55 -6.12
CA ARG A 25 16.74 19.28 -5.87
C ARG A 25 15.86 18.32 -5.08
N VAL A 26 15.93 17.04 -5.47
CA VAL A 26 15.32 15.96 -4.71
C VAL A 26 16.21 15.67 -3.51
N GLU A 27 15.63 15.82 -2.31
CA GLU A 27 16.26 15.43 -1.06
C GLU A 27 15.53 14.21 -0.50
N VAL A 28 16.27 13.30 0.13
CA VAL A 28 15.75 12.16 0.89
C VAL A 28 16.02 12.30 2.38
N LEU A 29 15.12 11.71 3.18
CA LEU A 29 15.22 11.73 4.64
C LEU A 29 15.95 10.48 5.13
N LEU A 30 17.07 10.70 5.82
CA LEU A 30 17.88 9.67 6.46
C LEU A 30 17.95 9.92 7.97
N VAL A 31 18.24 8.85 8.71
CA VAL A 31 18.42 8.87 10.17
C VAL A 31 19.79 8.35 10.55
N HIS A 32 20.39 9.00 11.55
CA HIS A 32 21.62 8.53 12.18
C HIS A 32 21.28 7.65 13.38
N ARG A 33 21.99 6.54 13.54
CA ARG A 33 21.79 5.60 14.66
C ARG A 33 23.04 5.56 15.54
N PRO A 34 23.01 6.16 16.75
CA PRO A 34 24.21 6.32 17.59
C PRO A 34 24.82 4.98 18.01
N ARG A 35 24.00 3.92 18.11
CA ARG A 35 24.48 2.57 18.44
C ARG A 35 25.46 1.99 17.40
N TYR A 36 25.32 2.37 16.14
CA TYR A 36 26.11 1.83 15.03
C TYR A 36 26.99 2.88 14.37
N ASP A 37 26.81 4.16 14.71
CA ASP A 37 27.44 5.30 14.05
C ASP A 37 27.23 5.25 12.53
N ASP A 38 25.99 4.94 12.11
CA ASP A 38 25.62 4.76 10.71
C ASP A 38 24.38 5.56 10.30
N TRP A 39 24.35 5.96 9.03
CA TRP A 39 23.17 6.55 8.40
C TRP A 39 22.37 5.48 7.68
N SER A 40 21.05 5.52 7.82
CA SER A 40 20.17 4.56 7.14
C SER A 40 18.80 5.13 6.82
N ILE A 41 18.05 4.39 6.00
CA ILE A 41 16.65 4.66 5.73
C ILE A 41 15.83 4.36 7.00
N PRO A 42 14.89 5.25 7.38
CA PRO A 42 14.02 5.04 8.53
C PRO A 42 13.21 3.74 8.41
N LYS A 43 13.25 2.90 9.45
CA LYS A 43 12.63 1.57 9.48
C LYS A 43 12.65 0.95 10.87
N GLY A 44 11.68 0.08 11.12
CA GLY A 44 11.70 -0.76 12.31
C GLY A 44 10.85 -2.01 12.16
N LYS A 45 10.67 -2.72 13.28
CA LYS A 45 10.06 -4.06 13.28
C LYS A 45 8.55 -3.93 13.23
N LEU A 46 7.90 -4.91 12.61
CA LEU A 46 6.44 -5.00 12.69
C LEU A 46 6.02 -5.33 14.12
N ASP A 47 4.99 -4.62 14.59
CA ASP A 47 4.25 -5.00 15.78
C ASP A 47 3.37 -6.23 15.52
N LYS A 48 2.92 -6.88 16.61
CA LYS A 48 2.04 -8.04 16.49
C LYS A 48 0.74 -7.65 15.77
N GLY A 49 0.45 -8.34 14.66
CA GLY A 49 -0.75 -8.11 13.85
C GLY A 49 -0.64 -6.93 12.89
N GLU A 50 0.47 -6.18 12.91
CA GLU A 50 0.70 -5.04 12.03
C GLU A 50 0.99 -5.49 10.60
N THR A 51 0.65 -4.66 9.61
CA THR A 51 1.00 -4.88 8.21
C THR A 51 2.26 -4.10 7.85
N PHE A 52 3.02 -4.52 6.84
CA PHE A 52 4.23 -3.79 6.44
C PHE A 52 3.97 -2.31 6.09
N PRO A 53 2.93 -1.93 5.33
CA PRO A 53 2.66 -0.51 5.06
C PRO A 53 2.38 0.30 6.34
N ALA A 54 1.58 -0.27 7.26
CA ALA A 54 1.29 0.38 8.54
C ALA A 54 2.56 0.59 9.38
N ALA A 55 3.40 -0.44 9.45
CA ALA A 55 4.69 -0.39 10.13
C ALA A 55 5.62 0.67 9.50
N ALA A 56 5.73 0.72 8.17
CA ALA A 56 6.57 1.71 7.50
C ALA A 56 6.18 3.16 7.87
N VAL A 57 4.87 3.46 7.86
CA VAL A 57 4.38 4.80 8.23
C VAL A 57 4.59 5.11 9.71
N ARG A 58 4.34 4.14 10.59
CA ARG A 58 4.61 4.29 12.02
C ARG A 58 6.09 4.57 12.25
N GLU A 59 6.98 3.71 11.79
CA GLU A 59 8.42 3.80 12.04
C GLU A 59 9.01 5.12 11.53
N VAL A 60 8.63 5.56 10.33
CA VAL A 60 9.05 6.88 9.83
C VAL A 60 8.59 8.00 10.77
N ALA A 61 7.36 7.95 11.26
CA ALA A 61 6.85 8.95 12.20
C ALA A 61 7.57 8.91 13.56
N GLU A 62 7.95 7.73 14.04
CA GLU A 62 8.64 7.54 15.32
C GLU A 62 10.09 8.04 15.26
N GLU A 63 10.81 7.69 14.20
CA GLU A 63 12.22 8.04 14.04
C GLU A 63 12.41 9.49 13.55
N THR A 64 11.45 10.07 12.85
CA THR A 64 11.65 11.37 12.17
C THR A 64 10.65 12.45 12.53
N GLY A 65 9.51 12.09 13.14
CA GLY A 65 8.40 13.00 13.41
C GLY A 65 7.56 13.39 12.19
N TYR A 66 7.84 12.83 11.00
CA TYR A 66 7.03 13.05 9.81
C TYR A 66 5.98 11.95 9.61
N ARG A 67 4.73 12.34 9.41
CA ARG A 67 3.72 11.45 8.82
C ARG A 67 3.86 11.49 7.31
N VAL A 68 3.87 10.31 6.69
CA VAL A 68 4.13 10.17 5.26
C VAL A 68 2.99 9.45 4.54
N ARG A 69 2.97 9.59 3.22
CA ARG A 69 2.15 8.83 2.28
C ARG A 69 3.06 7.91 1.50
N LEU A 70 2.82 6.61 1.57
CA LEU A 70 3.56 5.64 0.78
C LEU A 70 3.16 5.72 -0.69
N GLN A 71 4.14 5.51 -1.55
CA GLN A 71 4.04 5.44 -3.00
C GLN A 71 4.53 4.06 -3.44
N ARG A 72 5.12 3.93 -4.63
CA ARG A 72 5.58 2.64 -5.15
C ARG A 72 6.54 1.90 -4.19
N PRO A 73 6.49 0.56 -4.14
CA PRO A 73 7.43 -0.23 -3.37
C PRO A 73 8.85 -0.08 -3.94
N LEU A 74 9.83 -0.19 -3.04
CA LEU A 74 11.26 -0.24 -3.33
C LEU A 74 11.78 -1.67 -3.13
N PRO A 75 12.98 -2.00 -3.68
CA PRO A 75 13.61 -3.29 -3.44
C PRO A 75 13.67 -3.65 -1.95
N ALA A 76 13.20 -4.85 -1.60
CA ALA A 76 13.29 -5.36 -0.26
C ALA A 76 14.72 -5.80 0.08
N ALA A 77 15.11 -5.69 1.35
CA ALA A 77 16.39 -6.19 1.84
C ALA A 77 16.17 -7.48 2.66
N THR A 78 17.05 -8.47 2.45
CA THR A 78 17.09 -9.69 3.27
C THR A 78 18.52 -9.96 3.71
N TYR A 79 18.75 -10.10 5.02
CA TYR A 79 20.09 -10.37 5.56
C TYR A 79 20.03 -11.16 6.87
N LEU A 80 21.11 -11.85 7.21
CA LEU A 80 21.22 -12.66 8.41
C LEU A 80 21.57 -11.79 9.63
N MET A 81 20.84 -11.96 10.72
CA MET A 81 21.14 -11.35 12.02
C MET A 81 22.19 -12.18 12.79
N ARG A 82 22.83 -11.56 13.79
CA ARG A 82 23.84 -12.22 14.64
C ARG A 82 23.32 -13.48 15.35
N ASP A 83 22.03 -13.56 15.60
CA ASP A 83 21.36 -14.69 16.24
C ASP A 83 20.92 -15.79 15.25
N GLY A 84 21.35 -15.70 13.98
CA GLY A 84 21.03 -16.67 12.93
C GLY A 84 19.64 -16.54 12.31
N ARG A 85 18.83 -15.54 12.70
CA ARG A 85 17.55 -15.26 12.06
C ARG A 85 17.73 -14.41 10.81
N SER A 86 16.97 -14.69 9.75
CA SER A 86 16.84 -13.76 8.63
C SER A 86 16.01 -12.55 9.04
N LYS A 87 16.46 -11.35 8.70
CA LYS A 87 15.67 -10.12 8.75
C LYS A 87 15.24 -9.75 7.34
N ILE A 88 13.94 -9.49 7.16
CA ILE A 88 13.34 -9.06 5.91
C ILE A 88 12.80 -7.64 6.12
N VAL A 89 13.24 -6.70 5.30
CA VAL A 89 12.79 -5.31 5.33
C VAL A 89 12.10 -4.99 4.01
N GLN A 90 10.84 -4.55 4.07
CA GLN A 90 10.16 -3.97 2.91
C GLN A 90 10.25 -2.45 2.96
N TYR A 91 10.51 -1.84 1.81
CA TYR A 91 10.64 -0.39 1.68
C TYR A 91 9.65 0.16 0.67
N TRP A 92 9.25 1.41 0.88
CA TRP A 92 8.44 2.18 -0.06
C TRP A 92 9.09 3.53 -0.32
N VAL A 93 8.84 4.08 -1.51
CA VAL A 93 8.97 5.52 -1.72
C VAL A 93 7.90 6.21 -0.87
N ALA A 94 8.20 7.38 -0.31
CA ALA A 94 7.20 8.14 0.42
C ALA A 94 7.32 9.66 0.25
N THR A 95 6.19 10.35 0.37
CA THR A 95 6.10 11.82 0.42
C THR A 95 5.62 12.29 1.79
N VAL A 96 6.06 13.47 2.23
CA VAL A 96 5.60 14.06 3.50
C VAL A 96 4.12 14.48 3.41
N ARG A 97 3.29 13.98 4.33
CA ARG A 97 1.92 14.48 4.56
C ARG A 97 1.93 15.64 5.54
N ALA A 98 2.62 15.46 6.66
CA ALA A 98 2.70 16.47 7.72
C ALA A 98 3.90 16.22 8.64
N LYS A 99 4.40 17.28 9.27
CA LYS A 99 5.28 17.15 10.44
C LYS A 99 4.40 17.11 11.69
N ILE A 100 4.38 15.98 12.39
CA ILE A 100 3.47 15.72 13.52
C ILE A 100 4.18 15.72 14.88
N ALA A 101 5.52 15.67 14.87
CA ALA A 101 6.35 15.72 16.05
C ALA A 101 7.72 16.35 15.72
N PRO A 102 8.50 16.80 16.72
CA PRO A 102 9.86 17.30 16.49
C PRO A 102 10.83 16.23 15.95
N GLY A 103 10.52 14.95 16.16
CA GLY A 103 11.39 13.79 15.84
C GLY A 103 12.35 13.45 16.98
N PRO A 104 13.21 12.44 16.79
CA PRO A 104 12.96 11.03 17.12
C PRO A 104 12.33 10.81 18.51
N LYS A 105 11.43 9.82 18.64
CA LYS A 105 10.81 9.44 19.92
C LYS A 105 11.80 8.82 20.91
N ASP A 106 12.73 8.00 20.42
CA ASP A 106 13.80 7.39 21.22
C ASP A 106 15.18 7.86 20.70
N ARG A 107 15.83 8.72 21.48
CA ARG A 107 17.15 9.28 21.15
C ARG A 107 18.29 8.26 21.22
N GLY A 108 18.08 7.12 21.89
CA GLY A 108 19.05 6.02 21.92
C GLY A 108 19.03 5.18 20.65
N GLU A 109 17.92 5.20 19.90
CA GLU A 109 17.78 4.52 18.61
C GLU A 109 18.17 5.42 17.44
N VAL A 110 17.66 6.66 17.44
CA VAL A 110 17.97 7.69 16.44
C VAL A 110 18.24 8.99 17.17
N ASP A 111 19.40 9.61 16.95
CA ASP A 111 19.76 10.90 17.58
C ASP A 111 19.68 12.08 16.59
N GLU A 112 19.84 11.81 15.30
CA GLU A 112 19.79 12.80 14.22
C GLU A 112 18.90 12.36 13.04
N THR A 113 18.24 13.34 12.41
CA THR A 113 17.54 13.17 11.13
C THR A 113 18.07 14.22 10.15
N ARG A 114 18.26 13.84 8.88
CA ARG A 114 18.82 14.74 7.87
C ARG A 114 18.11 14.57 6.54
N TRP A 115 17.83 15.71 5.90
CA TRP A 115 17.49 15.75 4.48
C TRP A 115 18.77 15.86 3.69
N VAL A 116 19.00 14.91 2.80
CA VAL A 116 20.25 14.75 2.04
C VAL A 116 19.90 14.77 0.54
N PRO A 117 20.64 15.49 -0.31
CA PRO A 117 20.48 15.38 -1.76
C PRO A 117 20.52 13.91 -2.22
N LEU A 118 19.62 13.51 -3.13
CA LEU A 118 19.49 12.11 -3.54
C LEU A 118 20.79 11.53 -4.14
N ASP A 119 21.51 12.35 -4.90
CA ASP A 119 22.81 12.03 -5.50
C ASP A 119 23.93 11.83 -4.46
N GLU A 120 23.83 12.46 -3.29
CA GLU A 120 24.76 12.29 -2.17
C GLU A 120 24.35 11.14 -1.22
N ALA A 121 23.09 10.71 -1.27
CA ALA A 121 22.53 9.78 -0.28
C ALA A 121 23.19 8.39 -0.31
N ILE A 122 23.61 7.92 -1.49
CA ILE A 122 24.24 6.60 -1.65
C ILE A 122 25.61 6.53 -0.97
N ASP A 123 26.38 7.64 -0.98
CA ASP A 123 27.69 7.72 -0.36
C ASP A 123 27.60 7.87 1.17
N LEU A 124 26.46 8.33 1.67
CA LEU A 124 26.24 8.50 3.11
C LEU A 124 25.78 7.21 3.81
N VAL A 125 24.95 6.40 3.14
CA VAL A 125 24.45 5.16 3.76
C VAL A 125 25.56 4.12 3.87
N THR A 126 25.65 3.49 5.05
CA THR A 126 26.77 2.60 5.35
C THR A 126 26.46 1.13 5.07
N ARG A 127 25.19 0.81 4.76
CA ARG A 127 24.72 -0.56 4.55
C ARG A 127 24.25 -0.76 3.12
N GLN A 128 24.76 -1.84 2.51
CA GLN A 128 24.30 -2.32 1.20
C GLN A 128 22.78 -2.55 1.11
N SER A 129 22.13 -2.86 2.24
CA SER A 129 20.67 -3.00 2.30
C SER A 129 19.90 -1.72 1.97
N ASP A 130 20.51 -0.55 2.14
CA ASP A 130 19.91 0.76 1.90
C ASP A 130 20.30 1.34 0.52
N GLU A 131 21.39 0.87 -0.09
CA GLU A 131 21.83 1.28 -1.44
C GLU A 131 20.80 0.95 -2.53
N ALA A 132 20.25 -0.26 -2.53
CA ALA A 132 19.32 -0.70 -3.57
C ALA A 132 18.01 0.12 -3.60
N PRO A 133 17.37 0.45 -2.45
CA PRO A 133 16.27 1.40 -2.41
C PRO A 133 16.63 2.80 -2.94
N ILE A 134 17.80 3.35 -2.59
CA ILE A 134 18.24 4.68 -3.05
C ILE A 134 18.46 4.68 -4.57
N ALA A 135 19.19 3.69 -5.10
CA ALA A 135 19.41 3.53 -6.53
C ALA A 135 18.10 3.30 -7.32
N ALA A 136 17.11 2.62 -6.72
CA ALA A 136 15.79 2.50 -7.33
C ALA A 136 15.05 3.85 -7.37
N LEU A 137 15.09 4.64 -6.30
CA LEU A 137 14.51 5.99 -6.28
C LEU A 137 15.15 6.89 -7.34
N GLN A 138 16.47 6.84 -7.49
CA GLN A 138 17.20 7.59 -8.53
C GLN A 138 16.71 7.23 -9.95
N ARG A 139 16.53 5.93 -10.25
CA ARG A 139 15.97 5.50 -11.53
C ARG A 139 14.52 5.98 -11.73
N HIS A 140 13.73 6.05 -10.65
CA HIS A 140 12.37 6.58 -10.72
C HIS A 140 12.36 8.10 -10.99
N LEU A 141 13.33 8.85 -10.47
CA LEU A 141 13.53 10.26 -10.80
C LEU A 141 13.89 10.45 -12.28
N GLU A 142 14.86 9.68 -12.77
CA GLU A 142 15.30 9.75 -14.18
C GLU A 142 14.18 9.39 -15.17
N ALA A 143 13.25 8.55 -14.75
CA ALA A 143 12.09 8.15 -15.55
C ALA A 143 10.88 9.11 -15.43
N ASP A 144 10.95 10.16 -14.60
CA ASP A 144 9.81 11.04 -14.26
C ASP A 144 8.64 10.26 -13.62
N GLU A 145 8.97 9.29 -12.76
CA GLU A 145 8.03 8.36 -12.11
C GLU A 145 8.15 8.36 -10.57
N LEU A 146 8.73 9.41 -9.97
CA LEU A 146 8.81 9.53 -8.51
C LEU A 146 7.42 9.64 -7.88
N GLU A 147 6.60 10.53 -8.42
CA GLU A 147 5.27 10.76 -7.89
C GLU A 147 4.25 9.82 -8.54
N THR A 148 3.71 8.93 -7.71
CA THR A 148 2.60 8.06 -8.09
C THR A 148 1.40 8.27 -7.19
N ALA A 149 0.21 8.16 -7.75
CA ALA A 149 -1.05 8.09 -7.04
C ALA A 149 -1.49 6.62 -6.85
N PRO A 150 -1.88 6.21 -5.63
CA PRO A 150 -2.35 4.85 -5.38
C PRO A 150 -3.83 4.68 -5.74
N ILE A 151 -4.12 3.80 -6.68
CA ILE A 151 -5.48 3.30 -6.96
C ILE A 151 -5.62 1.92 -6.33
N ILE A 152 -6.58 1.75 -5.43
CA ILE A 152 -6.71 0.57 -4.57
C ILE A 152 -7.98 -0.19 -4.95
N ILE A 153 -7.85 -1.32 -5.63
CA ILE A 153 -8.96 -2.23 -5.90
C ILE A 153 -9.15 -3.14 -4.69
N GLN A 154 -10.21 -2.91 -3.93
CA GLN A 154 -10.56 -3.69 -2.74
C GLN A 154 -11.63 -4.72 -3.08
N ARG A 155 -11.32 -6.02 -2.95
CA ARG A 155 -12.37 -7.04 -2.92
C ARG A 155 -13.05 -6.99 -1.56
N HIS A 156 -14.39 -7.00 -1.52
CA HIS A 156 -15.11 -7.02 -0.24
C HIS A 156 -14.65 -8.17 0.69
N GLY A 157 -14.77 -7.98 2.00
CA GLY A 157 -14.43 -8.98 3.02
C GLY A 157 -15.29 -10.24 2.95
N ALA A 158 -14.92 -11.26 3.73
CA ALA A 158 -15.67 -12.51 3.78
C ALA A 158 -17.14 -12.28 4.20
N ALA A 159 -18.09 -12.76 3.38
CA ALA A 159 -19.51 -12.56 3.58
C ALA A 159 -20.23 -13.83 4.03
N LEU A 160 -21.48 -13.70 4.50
CA LEU A 160 -22.31 -14.87 4.80
C LEU A 160 -22.48 -15.75 3.55
N SER A 161 -22.54 -17.07 3.74
CA SER A 161 -22.78 -18.00 2.63
C SER A 161 -24.15 -17.73 1.99
N ARG A 162 -24.20 -17.76 0.66
CA ARG A 162 -25.47 -17.64 -0.10
C ARG A 162 -26.49 -18.68 0.33
N ALA A 163 -26.05 -19.93 0.56
CA ALA A 163 -26.92 -21.01 1.01
C ALA A 163 -27.56 -20.77 2.39
N LYS A 164 -26.97 -19.89 3.22
CA LYS A 164 -27.48 -19.53 4.56
C LYS A 164 -28.18 -18.17 4.59
N TRP A 165 -28.24 -17.46 3.46
CA TRP A 165 -28.91 -16.17 3.35
C TRP A 165 -30.32 -16.35 2.78
N ARG A 166 -31.29 -15.57 3.28
CA ARG A 166 -32.72 -15.71 2.94
C ARG A 166 -33.37 -14.42 2.45
N LYS A 167 -32.63 -13.31 2.45
CA LYS A 167 -33.10 -12.01 1.94
C LYS A 167 -32.43 -11.71 0.60
N ALA A 168 -32.69 -10.51 0.06
CA ALA A 168 -32.10 -10.06 -1.20
C ALA A 168 -30.55 -10.04 -1.16
N GLU A 169 -29.91 -10.37 -2.29
CA GLU A 169 -28.46 -10.61 -2.39
C GLU A 169 -27.63 -9.33 -2.15
N GLU A 170 -28.19 -8.17 -2.53
CA GLU A 170 -27.62 -6.84 -2.31
C GLU A 170 -27.50 -6.49 -0.82
N ALA A 171 -28.36 -7.07 0.02
CA ALA A 171 -28.37 -6.86 1.47
C ALA A 171 -27.50 -7.87 2.23
N ARG A 172 -26.84 -8.82 1.53
CA ARG A 172 -26.05 -9.88 2.18
C ARG A 172 -24.83 -9.29 2.90
N PRO A 173 -24.71 -9.46 4.23
CA PRO A 173 -23.68 -8.79 5.02
C PRO A 173 -22.37 -9.56 5.08
N LEU A 174 -21.35 -8.89 5.63
CA LEU A 174 -20.11 -9.53 6.07
C LEU A 174 -20.36 -10.57 7.17
N ASN A 175 -19.61 -11.67 7.14
CA ASN A 175 -19.57 -12.62 8.24
C ASN A 175 -18.58 -12.14 9.34
N GLY A 176 -18.41 -12.91 10.42
CA GLY A 176 -17.51 -12.55 11.53
C GLY A 176 -16.06 -12.28 11.08
N LYS A 177 -15.52 -13.12 10.19
CA LYS A 177 -14.18 -12.92 9.59
C LYS A 177 -14.14 -11.64 8.75
N GLY A 178 -15.13 -11.41 7.90
CA GLY A 178 -15.19 -10.20 7.07
C GLY A 178 -15.28 -8.92 7.88
N LYS A 179 -16.00 -8.93 9.00
CA LYS A 179 -16.05 -7.79 9.94
C LYS A 179 -14.67 -7.51 10.56
N LYS A 180 -13.90 -8.54 10.91
CA LYS A 180 -12.50 -8.37 11.37
C LYS A 180 -11.62 -7.79 10.26
N GLN A 181 -11.75 -8.30 9.03
CA GLN A 181 -11.01 -7.78 7.87
C GLN A 181 -11.30 -6.29 7.64
N ALA A 182 -12.57 -5.90 7.64
CA ALA A 182 -12.99 -4.51 7.46
C ALA A 182 -12.40 -3.57 8.53
N ARG A 183 -12.36 -4.00 9.80
CA ARG A 183 -11.76 -3.21 10.90
C ARG A 183 -10.23 -3.10 10.81
N ALA A 184 -9.57 -4.04 10.14
CA ALA A 184 -8.13 -4.06 9.98
C ALA A 184 -7.65 -3.29 8.71
N LEU A 185 -8.58 -2.86 7.84
CA LEU A 185 -8.24 -2.08 6.64
C LEU A 185 -7.72 -0.66 6.91
N PRO A 186 -8.25 0.13 7.87
CA PRO A 186 -7.83 1.52 8.05
C PRO A 186 -6.31 1.71 8.18
N PRO A 187 -5.58 1.05 9.11
CA PRO A 187 -4.14 1.26 9.21
C PRO A 187 -3.35 0.79 7.98
N LEU A 188 -3.88 -0.18 7.23
CA LEU A 188 -3.27 -0.66 5.99
C LEU A 188 -3.46 0.35 4.84
N LEU A 189 -4.68 0.86 4.65
CA LEU A 189 -5.02 1.69 3.49
C LEU A 189 -4.73 3.19 3.71
N ASP A 190 -4.80 3.71 4.94
CA ASP A 190 -4.37 5.08 5.29
C ASP A 190 -2.88 5.30 5.00
N ALA A 191 -2.07 4.24 5.00
CA ALA A 191 -0.66 4.33 4.64
C ALA A 191 -0.46 4.94 3.23
N PHE A 192 -1.46 4.81 2.36
CA PHE A 192 -1.48 5.32 0.99
C PHE A 192 -2.33 6.59 0.82
N ASP A 193 -2.88 7.15 1.90
CA ASP A 193 -3.62 8.42 1.95
C ASP A 193 -4.72 8.54 0.85
N PRO A 194 -5.71 7.62 0.83
CA PRO A 194 -6.75 7.65 -0.18
C PRO A 194 -7.61 8.91 -0.03
N ALA A 195 -7.86 9.60 -1.14
CA ALA A 195 -8.63 10.85 -1.15
C ALA A 195 -10.11 10.63 -1.53
N SER A 196 -10.46 9.45 -2.04
CA SER A 196 -11.84 9.14 -2.42
C SER A 196 -12.16 7.65 -2.35
N VAL A 197 -13.45 7.34 -2.19
CA VAL A 197 -13.97 5.97 -2.14
C VAL A 197 -15.10 5.80 -3.14
N LEU A 198 -14.95 4.83 -4.03
CA LEU A 198 -15.96 4.30 -4.92
C LEU A 198 -16.30 2.87 -4.51
N SER A 199 -17.56 2.49 -4.50
CA SER A 199 -17.96 1.14 -4.08
C SER A 199 -19.15 0.64 -4.88
N SER A 200 -19.30 -0.67 -5.01
CA SER A 200 -20.62 -1.25 -5.24
C SER A 200 -21.56 -0.86 -4.08
N PRO A 201 -22.85 -0.56 -4.33
CA PRO A 201 -23.83 -0.24 -3.30
C PRO A 201 -24.20 -1.42 -2.39
N TRP A 202 -23.88 -2.66 -2.79
CA TRP A 202 -24.22 -3.85 -2.02
C TRP A 202 -23.58 -3.83 -0.63
N GLU A 203 -24.33 -4.29 0.37
CA GLU A 203 -24.03 -4.13 1.79
C GLU A 203 -22.60 -4.57 2.13
N ARG A 204 -22.21 -5.79 1.76
CA ARG A 204 -20.84 -6.30 2.02
C ARG A 204 -19.71 -5.41 1.49
N CYS A 205 -19.88 -4.74 0.35
CA CYS A 205 -18.87 -3.81 -0.15
C CYS A 205 -18.81 -2.57 0.74
N ARG A 206 -19.97 -1.97 1.03
CA ARG A 206 -20.09 -0.80 1.91
C ARG A 206 -19.59 -1.08 3.32
N SER A 207 -19.96 -2.20 3.95
CA SER A 207 -19.44 -2.53 5.28
C SER A 207 -17.97 -2.95 5.28
N THR A 208 -17.38 -3.30 4.14
CA THR A 208 -15.92 -3.56 4.05
C THR A 208 -15.14 -2.26 4.16
N ILE A 209 -15.51 -1.23 3.39
CA ILE A 209 -14.79 0.04 3.38
C ILE A 209 -15.32 1.07 4.40
N GLY A 210 -16.43 0.77 5.07
CA GLY A 210 -17.07 1.62 6.06
C GLY A 210 -16.11 2.10 7.17
N PRO A 211 -15.35 1.20 7.83
CA PRO A 211 -14.39 1.61 8.85
C PRO A 211 -13.33 2.60 8.34
N LEU A 212 -12.76 2.36 7.15
CA LEU A 212 -11.81 3.28 6.52
C LEU A 212 -12.47 4.63 6.26
N ALA A 213 -13.65 4.64 5.65
CA ALA A 213 -14.38 5.85 5.33
C ALA A 213 -14.70 6.70 6.58
N THR A 214 -15.01 6.05 7.70
CA THR A 214 -15.22 6.74 8.99
C THR A 214 -13.93 7.35 9.53
N VAL A 215 -12.84 6.58 9.57
CA VAL A 215 -11.55 7.06 10.11
C VAL A 215 -10.98 8.22 9.30
N GLU A 216 -11.05 8.12 7.97
CA GLU A 216 -10.52 9.14 7.04
C GLU A 216 -11.52 10.26 6.74
N GLY A 217 -12.75 10.21 7.27
CA GLY A 217 -13.79 11.20 6.97
C GLY A 217 -14.25 11.22 5.49
N LEU A 218 -14.12 10.11 4.78
CA LEU A 218 -14.41 10.01 3.34
C LEU A 218 -15.87 9.64 3.07
N LYS A 219 -16.47 10.28 2.07
CA LYS A 219 -17.80 9.89 1.56
C LYS A 219 -17.69 8.71 0.59
N ILE A 220 -18.44 7.65 0.87
CA ILE A 220 -18.57 6.49 -0.02
C ILE A 220 -19.50 6.85 -1.18
N ARG A 221 -18.95 6.93 -2.39
CA ARG A 221 -19.75 7.05 -3.63
C ARG A 221 -20.05 5.67 -4.17
N THR A 222 -21.28 5.43 -4.62
CA THR A 222 -21.70 4.12 -5.12
C THR A 222 -21.91 4.10 -6.62
N LYS A 223 -21.65 2.94 -7.24
CA LYS A 223 -21.87 2.67 -8.66
C LYS A 223 -22.49 1.29 -8.85
N ASP A 224 -23.63 1.22 -9.51
CA ASP A 224 -24.33 -0.05 -9.80
C ASP A 224 -23.51 -0.91 -10.76
N GLU A 225 -22.70 -0.29 -11.62
CA GLU A 225 -21.78 -0.94 -12.55
C GLU A 225 -20.71 -1.79 -11.83
N LEU A 226 -20.45 -1.52 -10.54
CA LEU A 226 -19.51 -2.29 -9.73
C LEU A 226 -20.16 -3.48 -9.01
N THR A 227 -21.47 -3.70 -9.16
CA THR A 227 -22.19 -4.86 -8.60
C THR A 227 -22.00 -6.10 -9.47
N GLU A 228 -22.25 -7.29 -8.92
CA GLU A 228 -22.23 -8.53 -9.73
C GLU A 228 -23.31 -8.48 -10.82
N ALA A 229 -24.50 -7.97 -10.51
CA ALA A 229 -25.60 -7.86 -11.47
C ALA A 229 -25.33 -6.82 -12.57
N GLY A 230 -24.83 -5.64 -12.20
CA GLY A 230 -24.49 -4.58 -13.15
C GLY A 230 -23.36 -4.97 -14.09
N HIS A 231 -22.32 -5.64 -13.56
CA HIS A 231 -21.24 -6.19 -14.36
C HIS A 231 -21.70 -7.31 -15.29
N ALA A 232 -22.51 -8.26 -14.80
CA ALA A 232 -23.05 -9.34 -15.64
C ALA A 232 -23.92 -8.83 -16.78
N ALA A 233 -24.70 -7.77 -16.56
CA ALA A 233 -25.54 -7.16 -17.60
C ALA A 233 -24.72 -6.33 -18.60
N HIS A 234 -23.74 -5.56 -18.12
CA HIS A 234 -23.02 -4.58 -18.93
C HIS A 234 -21.53 -4.47 -18.54
N PRO A 235 -20.71 -5.48 -18.85
CA PRO A 235 -19.29 -5.48 -18.45
C PRO A 235 -18.50 -4.30 -19.03
N ALA A 236 -18.84 -3.83 -20.23
CA ALA A 236 -18.23 -2.64 -20.82
C ALA A 236 -18.49 -1.34 -20.03
N ARG A 237 -19.65 -1.23 -19.34
CA ARG A 237 -19.91 -0.08 -18.45
C ARG A 237 -19.07 -0.16 -17.18
N THR A 238 -18.84 -1.37 -16.68
CA THR A 238 -17.91 -1.59 -15.56
C THR A 238 -16.48 -1.21 -15.96
N ALA A 239 -16.01 -1.65 -17.13
CA ALA A 239 -14.70 -1.26 -17.66
C ALA A 239 -14.58 0.28 -17.73
N ALA A 240 -15.56 0.96 -18.32
CA ALA A 240 -15.57 2.43 -18.42
C ALA A 240 -15.50 3.15 -17.04
N VAL A 241 -16.04 2.55 -15.97
CA VAL A 241 -15.88 3.08 -14.61
C VAL A 241 -14.44 2.92 -14.13
N ILE A 242 -13.82 1.77 -14.36
CA ILE A 242 -12.44 1.49 -13.95
C ILE A 242 -11.45 2.32 -14.77
N ASP A 243 -11.60 2.36 -16.10
CA ASP A 243 -10.77 3.15 -17.00
C ASP A 243 -10.78 4.63 -16.62
N ARG A 244 -11.94 5.16 -16.22
CA ARG A 244 -12.03 6.54 -15.71
C ARG A 244 -11.25 6.74 -14.42
N VAL A 245 -11.31 5.79 -13.49
CA VAL A 245 -10.54 5.87 -12.24
C VAL A 245 -9.04 5.83 -12.54
N LEU A 246 -8.60 4.94 -13.43
CA LEU A 246 -7.20 4.82 -13.86
C LEU A 246 -6.71 6.10 -14.54
N ALA A 247 -7.46 6.62 -15.51
CA ALA A 247 -7.12 7.84 -16.24
C ALA A 247 -7.10 9.10 -15.35
N GLN A 248 -7.85 9.12 -14.25
CA GLN A 248 -7.79 10.23 -13.31
C GLN A 248 -6.50 10.26 -12.49
N ALA A 249 -5.83 9.12 -12.31
CA ALA A 249 -4.59 9.01 -11.54
C ALA A 249 -4.66 9.72 -10.17
N ARG A 250 -5.76 9.53 -9.42
CA ARG A 250 -5.95 10.11 -8.08
C ARG A 250 -6.01 9.04 -7.01
N PRO A 251 -5.54 9.31 -5.77
CA PRO A 251 -5.65 8.38 -4.65
C PRO A 251 -7.10 7.93 -4.42
N THR A 252 -7.44 6.69 -4.79
CA THR A 252 -8.83 6.23 -4.87
C THR A 252 -8.97 4.78 -4.44
N VAL A 253 -9.92 4.48 -3.56
CA VAL A 253 -10.32 3.10 -3.24
C VAL A 253 -11.55 2.72 -4.06
N VAL A 254 -11.51 1.56 -4.73
CA VAL A 254 -12.63 0.96 -5.46
C VAL A 254 -13.00 -0.38 -4.84
N CYS A 255 -14.14 -0.46 -4.15
CA CYS A 255 -14.61 -1.70 -3.53
C CYS A 255 -15.60 -2.46 -4.43
N THR A 256 -15.28 -3.72 -4.76
CA THR A 256 -16.09 -4.55 -5.67
C THR A 256 -16.08 -6.05 -5.30
N HIS A 257 -16.61 -6.89 -6.19
CA HIS A 257 -16.84 -8.32 -6.00
C HIS A 257 -15.92 -9.16 -6.86
N ARG A 258 -15.74 -10.43 -6.48
CA ARG A 258 -14.92 -11.40 -7.23
C ARG A 258 -15.30 -11.50 -8.72
N PRO A 259 -16.59 -11.64 -9.12
CA PRO A 259 -16.95 -11.79 -10.53
C PRO A 259 -16.61 -10.57 -11.40
N VAL A 260 -16.43 -9.41 -10.78
CA VAL A 260 -16.10 -8.15 -11.46
C VAL A 260 -14.60 -8.03 -11.73
N LEU A 261 -13.77 -8.73 -10.95
CA LEU A 261 -12.31 -8.61 -11.00
C LEU A 261 -11.69 -8.94 -12.38
N PRO A 262 -12.16 -9.91 -13.19
CA PRO A 262 -11.60 -10.13 -14.52
C PRO A 262 -11.57 -8.85 -15.38
N THR A 263 -12.68 -8.11 -15.44
CA THR A 263 -12.77 -6.84 -16.17
C THR A 263 -11.89 -5.76 -15.57
N VAL A 264 -11.78 -5.70 -14.24
CA VAL A 264 -10.88 -4.76 -13.57
C VAL A 264 -9.43 -5.05 -13.96
N ILE A 265 -9.00 -6.32 -13.90
CA ILE A 265 -7.64 -6.73 -14.21
C ILE A 265 -7.31 -6.47 -15.68
N GLU A 266 -8.26 -6.65 -16.59
CA GLU A 266 -8.08 -6.33 -18.01
C GLU A 266 -7.92 -4.82 -18.24
N SER A 267 -8.76 -4.00 -17.60
CA SER A 267 -8.66 -2.53 -17.66
C SER A 267 -7.30 -2.06 -17.14
N VAL A 268 -6.82 -2.63 -16.02
CA VAL A 268 -5.51 -2.32 -15.44
C VAL A 268 -4.38 -2.78 -16.37
N ARG A 269 -4.48 -3.99 -16.93
CA ARG A 269 -3.46 -4.54 -17.85
C ARG A 269 -3.25 -3.64 -19.07
N ALA A 270 -4.30 -3.00 -19.58
CA ALA A 270 -4.22 -2.11 -20.74
C ALA A 270 -3.38 -0.84 -20.49
N VAL A 271 -3.20 -0.44 -19.22
CA VAL A 271 -2.43 0.76 -18.82
C VAL A 271 -1.18 0.42 -18.01
N CYS A 272 -0.87 -0.85 -17.81
CA CYS A 272 0.34 -1.31 -17.14
C CYS A 272 1.52 -1.32 -18.10
N ASP A 273 2.70 -1.04 -17.55
CA ASP A 273 3.93 -1.38 -18.25
C ASP A 273 4.04 -2.90 -18.45
N PRO A 274 4.62 -3.37 -19.57
CA PRO A 274 4.65 -4.80 -19.89
C PRO A 274 5.22 -5.68 -18.76
N GLY A 275 6.27 -5.21 -18.08
CA GLY A 275 6.86 -5.91 -16.93
C GLY A 275 5.93 -5.95 -15.71
N VAL A 276 5.26 -4.84 -15.42
CA VAL A 276 4.31 -4.71 -14.30
C VAL A 276 3.07 -5.56 -14.54
N ALA A 277 2.61 -5.66 -15.77
CA ALA A 277 1.46 -6.49 -16.16
C ALA A 277 1.67 -7.99 -15.87
N LEU A 278 2.93 -8.44 -15.72
CA LEU A 278 3.23 -9.82 -15.34
C LEU A 278 2.91 -10.13 -13.88
N GLU A 279 2.88 -9.11 -13.01
CA GLU A 279 2.59 -9.21 -11.57
C GLU A 279 1.08 -9.22 -11.26
N LEU A 280 0.25 -8.85 -12.25
CA LEU A 280 -1.20 -8.89 -12.11
C LEU A 280 -1.69 -10.33 -11.81
N PRO A 281 -2.66 -10.50 -10.88
CA PRO A 281 -3.31 -11.78 -10.68
C PRO A 281 -3.87 -12.35 -12.00
N ARG A 282 -3.62 -13.63 -12.25
CA ARG A 282 -3.92 -14.26 -13.55
C ARG A 282 -5.15 -15.16 -13.55
N GLU A 283 -5.59 -15.60 -12.39
CA GLU A 283 -6.65 -16.62 -12.24
C GLU A 283 -7.63 -16.27 -11.12
N ASP A 284 -8.88 -16.78 -11.22
CA ASP A 284 -9.88 -16.69 -10.15
C ASP A 284 -9.33 -17.34 -8.86
N PRO A 285 -9.43 -16.68 -7.69
CA PRO A 285 -10.30 -15.55 -7.40
C PRO A 285 -9.73 -14.15 -7.67
N TYR A 286 -8.58 -14.02 -8.36
CA TYR A 286 -7.76 -12.83 -8.57
C TYR A 286 -7.26 -12.18 -7.26
N LEU A 287 -8.19 -11.85 -6.38
CA LEU A 287 -7.96 -11.38 -5.01
C LEU A 287 -8.73 -12.26 -4.03
N ALA A 288 -8.13 -12.62 -2.90
CA ALA A 288 -8.82 -13.24 -1.77
C ALA A 288 -9.87 -12.28 -1.18
N ALA A 289 -10.88 -12.81 -0.46
CA ALA A 289 -11.87 -11.95 0.19
C ALA A 289 -11.19 -11.02 1.21
N GLY A 290 -11.43 -9.71 1.10
CA GLY A 290 -10.78 -8.68 1.90
C GLY A 290 -9.38 -8.28 1.42
N GLU A 291 -8.85 -8.87 0.35
CA GLU A 291 -7.57 -8.46 -0.23
C GLU A 291 -7.72 -7.21 -1.10
N ALA A 292 -6.71 -6.34 -1.01
CA ALA A 292 -6.53 -5.14 -1.82
C ALA A 292 -5.42 -5.35 -2.86
N LEU A 293 -5.66 -4.88 -4.08
CA LEU A 293 -4.67 -4.70 -5.14
C LEU A 293 -4.39 -3.20 -5.27
N LEU A 294 -3.15 -2.80 -5.06
CA LEU A 294 -2.72 -1.41 -5.13
C LEU A 294 -2.01 -1.21 -6.46
N LEU A 295 -2.36 -0.12 -7.14
CA LEU A 295 -1.85 0.25 -8.44
C LEU A 295 -1.19 1.62 -8.30
N HIS A 296 0.13 1.66 -8.42
CA HIS A 296 0.89 2.89 -8.38
C HIS A 296 0.87 3.52 -9.76
N THR A 297 0.12 4.61 -9.89
CA THR A 297 -0.24 5.20 -11.17
C THR A 297 0.45 6.55 -11.33
N THR A 298 1.16 6.76 -12.43
CA THR A 298 1.76 8.05 -12.79
C THR A 298 0.68 9.08 -13.11
N SER A 299 1.04 10.36 -13.15
CA SER A 299 0.15 11.45 -13.58
C SER A 299 -0.43 11.24 -14.99
N ALA A 300 0.28 10.50 -15.85
CA ALA A 300 -0.15 10.12 -17.19
C ALA A 300 -1.12 8.92 -17.23
N GLY A 301 -1.51 8.36 -16.07
CA GLY A 301 -2.44 7.23 -16.00
C GLY A 301 -1.81 5.85 -16.24
N ARG A 302 -0.48 5.75 -16.37
CA ARG A 302 0.22 4.46 -16.48
C ARG A 302 0.45 3.84 -15.11
N VAL A 303 0.23 2.53 -15.00
CA VAL A 303 0.50 1.75 -13.78
C VAL A 303 1.93 1.20 -13.83
N VAL A 304 2.78 1.69 -12.93
CA VAL A 304 4.24 1.44 -12.91
C VAL A 304 4.70 0.52 -11.78
N ALA A 305 3.82 0.20 -10.84
CA ALA A 305 4.03 -0.84 -9.84
C ALA A 305 2.71 -1.34 -9.28
N ILE A 306 2.69 -2.59 -8.79
CA ILE A 306 1.51 -3.24 -8.23
C ILE A 306 1.86 -3.91 -6.90
N GLU A 307 0.95 -3.84 -5.94
CA GLU A 307 1.09 -4.55 -4.67
C GLU A 307 -0.20 -5.25 -4.25
N ARG A 308 -0.06 -6.28 -3.42
CA ARG A 308 -1.19 -7.06 -2.89
C ARG A 308 -1.13 -7.19 -1.38
N HIS A 309 -2.17 -6.70 -0.73
CA HIS A 309 -2.28 -6.71 0.72
C HIS A 309 -3.59 -7.34 1.17
N LEU A 310 -3.47 -8.40 1.97
CA LEU A 310 -4.56 -8.93 2.75
C LEU A 310 -4.38 -8.42 4.19
N PRO A 311 -5.39 -7.80 4.81
CA PRO A 311 -5.26 -7.33 6.19
C PRO A 311 -4.98 -8.51 7.13
N ASN A 312 -4.08 -8.26 8.08
CA ASN A 312 -3.82 -9.18 9.18
C ASN A 312 -5.02 -9.13 10.13
N ILE A 313 -5.55 -10.29 10.47
CA ILE A 313 -6.65 -10.45 11.42
C ILE A 313 -6.26 -11.50 12.43
N ASP A 314 -6.45 -11.19 13.71
CA ASP A 314 -6.33 -12.14 14.82
C ASP A 314 -7.53 -13.10 14.89
#